data_AF-A0A6P5Z0Z1-F1
#
_entry.id   AF-A0A6P5Z0Z1-F1
#
_cell.length_a   1.000
_cell.length_b   1.000
_cell.length_c   1.000
_cell.angle_alpha   90.00
_cell.angle_beta   90.00
_cell.angle_gamma   90.00
#
_symmetry.space_group_name_H-M   'P 1'
#
loop_
_entity.id
_entity.type
_entity.pdbx_description
1 polymer ?
#
loop_
_entity_poly.entity_id
_entity_poly.type
_entity_poly.pdbx_seq_one_letter_code
_entity_poly.pdbx_strand_id
1 'polypeptide(L)'
;MMGECLRLSSMRIYAKLLKRMKVTVVSRSGREFIKGGLELHDLATVADLQEAIHKRSSKVRPVVLSYKKSLKDYCDENQNNITVVFKDLGPQVSYRTLFFFEYLGPLILYPIFYYFPVYKFFGYEGERVIHPVQIYALYYWCFHYFKRIMETFFVHRFSHATSPLSNVFRNCAYYWTFGSYIAYYVNHPLYTPVSDLQMKIGFGFGLVCQLANFYCHIILKNLRSPDGSGGYQIPRGFLFNIVTCANYTTEIYQWLGFNIATQSVAGYVFLVVATSIMTNWALAKHRHLKKLFDGKEGRPKYPHRWVILPPFL
;
A
#
# COMPACT_ATOMS: atom_id res chain seq x y z
N MET A 1 64.23 -55.37 -36.95
CA MET A 1 63.75 -55.70 -35.59
C MET A 1 63.54 -54.40 -34.84
N MET A 2 62.35 -54.21 -34.26
CA MET A 2 61.93 -53.10 -33.38
C MET A 2 62.95 -52.85 -32.25
N GLY A 3 63.06 -51.71 -31.59
CA GLY A 3 62.27 -50.48 -31.51
C GLY A 3 62.88 -49.57 -30.42
N GLU A 4 62.57 -48.28 -30.47
CA GLU A 4 62.95 -47.25 -29.48
C GLU A 4 62.23 -47.43 -28.12
N CYS A 5 62.79 -46.87 -27.04
CA CYS A 5 62.08 -46.03 -26.05
C CYS A 5 63.09 -45.53 -24.97
N LEU A 6 63.58 -44.28 -25.05
CA LEU A 6 63.06 -43.05 -24.44
C LEU A 6 63.02 -43.00 -22.89
N ARG A 7 63.87 -42.11 -22.35
CA ARG A 7 63.83 -41.54 -21.00
C ARG A 7 62.93 -40.30 -20.98
N LEU A 8 62.25 -40.06 -19.85
CA LEU A 8 61.60 -38.79 -19.53
C LEU A 8 62.27 -38.15 -18.31
N SER A 9 62.50 -36.84 -18.37
CA SER A 9 62.72 -35.99 -17.21
C SER A 9 62.17 -34.58 -17.48
N SER A 10 61.76 -33.92 -16.39
CA SER A 10 61.49 -32.48 -16.23
C SER A 10 60.03 -31.99 -16.27
N MET A 11 59.60 -31.47 -15.12
CA MET A 11 58.36 -30.72 -14.85
C MET A 11 58.61 -29.21 -15.10
N ARG A 12 57.72 -28.53 -15.84
CA ARG A 12 57.67 -27.06 -15.98
C ARG A 12 56.28 -26.54 -15.60
N ILE A 13 56.23 -25.51 -14.76
CA ILE A 13 55.04 -24.74 -14.39
C ILE A 13 54.59 -23.91 -15.61
N TYR A 14 53.36 -24.10 -16.07
CA TYR A 14 52.74 -23.27 -17.11
C TYR A 14 51.88 -22.18 -16.47
N ALA A 15 52.31 -20.92 -16.58
CA ALA A 15 51.42 -19.77 -16.47
C ALA A 15 50.44 -19.82 -17.66
N LYS A 16 49.19 -20.23 -17.40
CA LYS A 16 48.12 -20.25 -18.40
C LYS A 16 47.83 -18.80 -18.79
N LEU A 17 48.23 -18.41 -20.01
CA LEU A 17 47.70 -17.24 -20.70
C LEU A 17 46.17 -17.32 -20.67
N LEU A 18 45.59 -16.46 -19.84
CA LEU A 18 44.17 -16.37 -19.58
C LEU A 18 43.47 -15.83 -20.82
N LYS A 19 42.88 -16.75 -21.60
CA LYS A 19 42.12 -16.43 -22.80
C LYS A 19 40.87 -15.62 -22.41
N ARG A 20 40.51 -14.68 -23.28
CA ARG A 20 39.30 -13.86 -23.16
C ARG A 20 38.31 -14.31 -24.23
N MET A 21 37.05 -14.44 -23.83
CA MET A 21 35.96 -14.81 -24.70
C MET A 21 35.06 -13.59 -24.95
N LYS A 22 34.76 -13.34 -26.22
CA LYS A 22 33.81 -12.31 -26.62
C LYS A 22 32.40 -12.89 -26.61
N VAL A 23 31.57 -12.40 -25.71
CA VAL A 23 30.17 -12.81 -25.56
C VAL A 23 29.27 -11.77 -26.22
N THR A 24 28.69 -12.14 -27.35
CA THR A 24 27.73 -11.28 -28.06
C THR A 24 26.36 -11.45 -27.42
N VAL A 25 25.88 -10.42 -26.73
CA VAL A 25 24.53 -10.40 -26.18
C VAL A 25 23.63 -9.77 -27.24
N VAL A 26 22.76 -10.59 -27.84
CA VAL A 26 21.76 -10.14 -28.83
C VAL A 26 20.39 -10.10 -28.19
N SER A 27 19.58 -9.13 -28.60
CA SER A 27 18.16 -9.09 -28.25
C SER A 27 17.40 -10.15 -29.06
N ARG A 28 16.18 -10.46 -28.63
CA ARG A 28 15.34 -11.48 -29.27
C ARG A 28 14.95 -11.17 -30.74
N SER A 29 15.21 -9.96 -31.24
CA SER A 29 15.03 -9.60 -32.66
C SER A 29 16.31 -9.75 -33.51
N GLY A 30 17.35 -10.38 -32.97
CA GLY A 30 18.66 -10.53 -33.63
C GLY A 30 19.53 -9.27 -33.60
N ARG A 31 19.01 -8.14 -33.10
CA ARG A 31 19.79 -6.91 -32.92
C ARG A 31 20.69 -7.02 -31.71
N GLU A 32 21.97 -6.69 -31.86
CA GLU A 32 22.93 -6.64 -30.75
C GLU A 32 22.40 -5.78 -29.59
N PHE A 33 22.27 -6.40 -28.41
CA PHE A 33 21.83 -5.75 -27.18
C PHE A 33 22.94 -4.85 -26.62
N ILE A 34 24.20 -5.20 -26.88
CA ILE A 34 25.40 -4.40 -26.59
C ILE A 34 26.24 -4.36 -27.86
N LYS A 35 26.30 -3.20 -28.54
CA LYS A 35 27.09 -3.02 -29.76
C LYS A 35 28.55 -3.38 -29.52
N GLY A 36 29.06 -4.36 -30.26
CA GLY A 36 30.45 -4.81 -30.14
C GLY A 36 30.73 -5.89 -29.08
N GLY A 37 29.70 -6.43 -28.40
CA GLY A 37 29.82 -7.55 -27.45
C GLY A 37 30.43 -7.20 -26.09
N LEU A 38 30.45 -8.18 -25.18
CA LEU A 38 31.10 -8.11 -23.87
C LEU A 38 32.34 -9.01 -23.89
N GLU A 39 33.51 -8.46 -23.56
CA GLU A 39 34.70 -9.29 -23.34
C GLU A 39 34.72 -9.76 -21.89
N LEU A 40 34.67 -11.07 -21.70
CA LEU A 40 34.74 -11.71 -20.40
C LEU A 40 35.89 -12.70 -20.36
N HIS A 41 36.34 -12.98 -19.15
CA HIS A 41 37.38 -13.97 -18.91
C HIS A 41 36.82 -15.39 -19.10
N ASP A 42 37.63 -16.35 -19.57
CA ASP A 42 37.15 -17.73 -19.82
C ASP A 42 36.70 -18.48 -18.54
N LEU A 43 37.10 -17.98 -17.36
CA LEU A 43 36.63 -18.48 -16.05
C LEU A 43 35.50 -17.62 -15.45
N ALA A 44 35.01 -16.62 -16.18
CA ALA A 44 33.96 -15.74 -15.69
C ALA A 44 32.67 -16.53 -15.46
N THR A 45 32.06 -16.28 -14.31
CA THR A 45 30.81 -16.93 -13.92
C THR A 45 29.62 -16.21 -14.55
N VAL A 46 28.46 -16.89 -14.51
CA VAL A 46 27.19 -16.28 -14.93
C VAL A 46 26.87 -15.02 -14.10
N ALA A 47 27.33 -14.96 -12.85
CA ALA A 47 27.18 -13.77 -12.00
C ALA A 47 27.99 -12.58 -12.52
N ASP A 48 29.22 -12.81 -12.99
CA ASP A 48 30.08 -11.77 -13.58
C ASP A 48 29.47 -11.21 -14.89
N LEU A 49 28.87 -12.09 -15.70
CA LEU A 49 28.10 -11.71 -16.89
C LEU A 49 26.85 -10.88 -16.53
N GLN A 50 26.12 -11.29 -15.50
CA GLN A 50 24.93 -10.58 -15.02
C GLN A 50 25.28 -9.19 -14.47
N GLU A 51 26.35 -9.07 -13.69
CA GLU A 51 26.82 -7.79 -13.15
C GLU A 51 27.28 -6.84 -14.28
N ALA A 52 27.98 -7.37 -15.29
CA ALA A 52 28.41 -6.61 -16.45
C ALA A 52 27.24 -6.11 -17.34
N ILE A 53 26.16 -6.91 -17.46
CA ILE A 53 24.92 -6.52 -18.15
C ILE A 53 24.13 -5.50 -17.31
N HIS A 54 24.07 -5.69 -15.99
CA HIS A 54 23.34 -4.82 -15.09
C HIS A 54 23.97 -3.42 -14.99
N LYS A 55 25.30 -3.31 -15.06
CA LYS A 55 26.01 -2.03 -15.16
C LYS A 55 25.71 -1.24 -16.44
N ARG A 56 25.14 -1.87 -17.50
CA ARG A 56 24.89 -1.24 -18.82
C ARG A 56 23.41 -1.09 -19.22
N SER A 57 22.44 -1.67 -18.52
CA SER A 57 21.03 -1.72 -18.99
C SER A 57 20.07 -0.86 -18.16
N SER A 58 19.31 0.00 -18.83
CA SER A 58 18.14 0.70 -18.28
C SER A 58 16.84 0.25 -18.97
N LYS A 59 15.83 -0.10 -18.16
CA LYS A 59 14.38 -0.15 -18.45
C LYS A 59 13.83 -1.20 -19.44
N VAL A 60 13.54 -2.41 -18.94
CA VAL A 60 12.34 -3.17 -19.35
C VAL A 60 11.60 -3.55 -18.07
N ARG A 61 10.30 -3.23 -17.97
CA ARG A 61 9.49 -3.57 -16.80
C ARG A 61 8.91 -4.98 -16.99
N PRO A 62 9.14 -5.91 -16.05
CA PRO A 62 8.58 -7.26 -16.14
C PRO A 62 7.05 -7.21 -16.05
N VAL A 63 6.37 -8.09 -16.79
CA VAL A 63 4.92 -8.29 -16.72
C VAL A 63 4.62 -9.26 -15.58
N VAL A 64 3.74 -8.88 -14.66
CA VAL A 64 3.32 -9.75 -13.55
C VAL A 64 2.36 -10.81 -14.09
N LEU A 65 2.71 -12.08 -13.90
CA LEU A 65 1.85 -13.20 -14.29
C LEU A 65 0.62 -13.28 -13.38
N SER A 66 -0.57 -13.34 -14.00
CA SER A 66 -1.83 -13.63 -13.31
C SER A 66 -2.02 -15.14 -13.17
N TYR A 67 -2.35 -15.59 -11.95
CA TYR A 67 -2.64 -16.99 -11.64
C TYR A 67 -3.87 -17.55 -12.37
N LYS A 68 -4.75 -16.69 -12.91
CA LYS A 68 -5.96 -17.10 -13.64
C LYS A 68 -5.76 -17.24 -15.15
N LYS A 69 -4.60 -16.81 -15.67
CA LYS A 69 -4.30 -16.86 -17.12
C LYS A 69 -3.38 -18.02 -17.42
N SER A 70 -3.55 -18.63 -18.59
CA SER A 70 -2.65 -19.67 -19.05
C SER A 70 -1.27 -19.07 -19.33
N LEU A 71 -0.20 -19.84 -19.14
CA LEU A 71 1.15 -19.43 -19.57
C LEU A 71 1.19 -19.17 -21.08
N LYS A 72 0.33 -19.84 -21.87
CA LYS A 72 0.15 -19.60 -23.30
C LYS A 72 -0.32 -18.17 -23.62
N ASP A 73 -1.10 -17.56 -22.72
CA ASP A 73 -1.59 -16.19 -22.90
C ASP A 73 -0.47 -15.13 -22.77
N TYR A 74 0.71 -15.55 -22.34
CA TYR A 74 1.91 -14.72 -22.22
C TYR A 74 3.01 -15.08 -23.24
N CYS A 75 2.76 -16.06 -24.10
CA CYS A 75 3.65 -16.44 -25.19
C CYS A 75 3.14 -15.84 -26.51
N ASP A 76 4.03 -15.23 -27.29
CA ASP A 76 3.76 -15.02 -28.72
C ASP A 76 3.81 -16.38 -29.43
N GLU A 77 2.91 -16.60 -30.41
CA GLU A 77 2.72 -17.86 -31.14
C GLU A 77 4.01 -18.44 -31.78
N ASN A 78 5.07 -17.63 -31.89
CA ASN A 78 6.35 -17.97 -32.52
C ASN A 78 7.54 -18.11 -31.54
N GLN A 79 7.35 -18.07 -30.21
CA GLN A 79 8.45 -18.22 -29.24
C GLN A 79 8.16 -19.32 -28.19
N ASN A 80 8.88 -20.45 -28.27
CA ASN A 80 8.77 -21.55 -27.31
C ASN A 80 9.46 -21.30 -25.95
N ASN A 81 10.13 -20.16 -25.75
CA ASN A 81 10.96 -19.91 -24.56
C ASN A 81 10.44 -18.70 -23.73
N ILE A 82 9.82 -19.00 -22.59
CA ILE A 82 9.44 -18.01 -21.56
C ILE A 82 10.60 -17.84 -20.58
N THR A 83 11.03 -16.58 -20.37
CA THR A 83 11.95 -16.25 -19.28
C THR A 83 11.15 -15.71 -18.11
N VAL A 84 11.03 -16.49 -17.04
CA VAL A 84 10.35 -16.07 -15.81
C VAL A 84 11.37 -15.47 -14.86
N VAL A 85 11.17 -14.21 -14.48
CA VAL A 85 11.95 -13.57 -13.42
C VAL A 85 11.21 -13.77 -12.12
N PHE A 86 11.72 -14.66 -11.27
CA PHE A 86 11.22 -14.83 -9.92
C PHE A 86 11.75 -13.69 -9.04
N LYS A 87 10.84 -13.01 -8.36
CA LYS A 87 11.18 -12.04 -7.31
C LYS A 87 10.57 -12.52 -6.01
N ASP A 88 11.42 -12.90 -5.07
CA ASP A 88 10.98 -13.15 -3.71
C ASP A 88 10.55 -11.81 -3.06
N LEU A 89 9.32 -11.77 -2.57
CA LEU A 89 8.75 -10.62 -1.86
C LEU A 89 8.80 -10.79 -0.34
N GLY A 90 9.39 -11.89 0.15
CA GLY A 90 9.41 -12.29 1.55
C GLY A 90 8.05 -12.76 2.06
N PRO A 91 7.91 -12.99 3.38
CA PRO A 91 6.67 -13.45 4.00
C PRO A 91 5.48 -12.56 3.62
N GLN A 92 4.43 -13.18 3.07
CA GLN A 92 3.23 -12.50 2.59
C GLN A 92 2.03 -12.82 3.48
N VAL A 93 1.15 -11.85 3.66
CA VAL A 93 -0.14 -12.02 4.33
C VAL A 93 -1.27 -11.50 3.47
N SER A 94 -2.49 -12.00 3.69
CA SER A 94 -3.66 -11.47 3.00
C SER A 94 -3.94 -10.02 3.41
N TYR A 95 -4.47 -9.20 2.49
CA TYR A 95 -4.89 -7.83 2.83
C TYR A 95 -5.97 -7.81 3.92
N ARG A 96 -6.84 -8.82 3.97
CA ARG A 96 -7.84 -8.95 5.05
C ARG A 96 -7.18 -9.05 6.41
N THR A 97 -6.15 -9.89 6.54
CA THR A 97 -5.37 -10.04 7.76
C THR A 97 -4.67 -8.74 8.15
N LEU A 98 -4.04 -8.07 7.18
CA LEU A 98 -3.35 -6.79 7.40
C LEU A 98 -4.31 -5.73 7.96
N PHE A 99 -5.43 -5.50 7.29
CA PHE A 99 -6.40 -4.48 7.71
C PHE A 99 -7.10 -4.84 9.02
N PHE A 100 -7.34 -6.13 9.28
CA PHE A 100 -7.90 -6.57 10.56
C PHE A 100 -7.00 -6.15 11.72
N PHE A 101 -5.71 -6.52 11.70
CA PHE A 101 -4.79 -6.17 12.79
C PHE A 101 -4.51 -4.66 12.86
N GLU A 102 -4.47 -3.97 11.72
CA GLU A 102 -4.37 -2.50 11.66
C GLU A 102 -5.49 -1.83 12.46
N TYR A 103 -6.73 -2.28 12.31
CA TYR A 103 -7.91 -1.69 12.95
C TYR A 103 -8.24 -2.26 14.33
N LEU A 104 -7.80 -3.48 14.64
CA LEU A 104 -8.05 -4.13 15.92
C LEU A 104 -7.43 -3.36 17.09
N GLY A 105 -6.22 -2.83 16.92
CA GLY A 105 -5.53 -2.09 17.97
C GLY A 105 -6.32 -0.88 18.45
N PRO A 106 -6.63 0.11 17.60
CA PRO A 106 -7.43 1.27 17.99
C PRO A 106 -8.79 0.91 18.59
N LEU A 107 -9.42 -0.19 18.15
CA LEU A 107 -10.68 -0.68 18.68
C LEU A 107 -10.55 -1.18 20.14
N ILE A 108 -9.43 -1.80 20.49
CA ILE A 108 -9.18 -2.33 21.85
C ILE A 108 -8.53 -1.28 22.76
N LEU A 109 -7.53 -0.56 22.25
CA LEU A 109 -6.72 0.37 23.03
C LEU A 109 -7.52 1.56 23.51
N TYR A 110 -8.43 2.11 22.70
CA TYR A 110 -9.23 3.26 23.12
C TYR A 110 -10.12 2.94 24.33
N PRO A 111 -10.92 1.85 24.35
CA PRO A 111 -11.61 1.39 25.55
C PRO A 111 -10.70 1.15 26.75
N ILE A 112 -9.44 0.76 26.57
CA ILE A 112 -8.52 0.58 27.70
C ILE A 112 -8.29 1.91 28.43
N PHE A 113 -8.02 2.99 27.71
CA PHE A 113 -7.88 4.34 28.31
C PHE A 113 -9.20 4.85 28.91
N TYR A 114 -10.34 4.40 28.40
CA TYR A 114 -11.65 4.78 28.93
C TYR A 114 -12.03 3.97 30.17
N TYR A 115 -11.95 2.63 30.19
CA TYR A 115 -12.48 1.83 31.30
C TYR A 115 -11.47 1.56 32.41
N PHE A 116 -10.18 1.45 32.08
CA PHE A 116 -9.16 1.06 33.05
C PHE A 116 -8.50 2.28 33.67
N PRO A 117 -8.00 2.18 34.92
CA PRO A 117 -7.35 3.28 35.63
C PRO A 117 -5.93 3.54 35.13
N VAL A 118 -5.74 3.64 33.81
CA VAL A 118 -4.43 3.82 33.15
C VAL A 118 -3.71 5.07 33.70
N TYR A 119 -4.45 6.13 33.97
CA TYR A 119 -3.90 7.40 34.46
C TYR A 119 -3.33 7.33 35.88
N LYS A 120 -3.74 6.35 36.70
CA LYS A 120 -3.15 6.14 38.03
C LYS A 120 -1.66 5.79 37.92
N PHE A 121 -1.27 5.01 36.90
CA PHE A 121 0.13 4.71 36.62
C PHE A 121 0.94 5.94 36.19
N PHE A 122 0.27 7.04 35.81
CA PHE A 122 0.89 8.32 35.45
C PHE A 122 0.80 9.37 36.58
N GLY A 123 0.43 8.96 37.81
CA GLY A 123 0.36 9.85 38.98
C GLY A 123 -0.96 10.60 39.14
N TYR A 124 -1.99 10.29 38.35
CA TYR A 124 -3.32 10.86 38.52
C TYR A 124 -4.15 9.97 39.44
N GLU A 125 -4.04 10.17 40.75
CA GLU A 125 -4.68 9.34 41.78
C GLU A 125 -6.15 9.71 42.06
N GLY A 126 -6.57 10.90 41.64
CA GLY A 126 -7.93 11.40 41.85
C GLY A 126 -9.01 10.62 41.07
N GLU A 127 -10.26 10.73 41.53
CA GLU A 127 -11.39 10.20 40.78
C GLU A 127 -11.58 10.97 39.47
N ARG A 128 -11.63 10.24 38.36
CA ARG A 128 -11.86 10.84 37.05
C ARG A 128 -13.35 11.09 36.83
N VAL A 129 -13.73 12.35 36.69
CA VAL A 129 -15.05 12.75 36.22
C VAL A 129 -15.15 12.44 34.72
N ILE A 130 -16.19 11.70 34.32
CA ILE A 130 -16.42 11.36 32.92
C ILE A 130 -17.44 12.34 32.34
N HIS A 131 -17.05 13.05 31.29
CA HIS A 131 -17.91 13.98 30.58
C HIS A 131 -18.66 13.29 29.44
N PRO A 132 -19.87 13.77 29.05
CA PRO A 132 -20.62 13.23 27.92
C PRO A 132 -19.78 13.10 26.65
N VAL A 133 -18.92 14.09 26.35
CA VAL A 133 -18.04 14.08 25.18
C VAL A 133 -17.17 12.80 25.13
N GLN A 134 -16.66 12.34 26.26
CA GLN A 134 -15.81 11.14 26.35
C GLN A 134 -16.61 9.87 26.06
N ILE A 135 -17.86 9.82 26.53
CA ILE A 135 -18.79 8.71 26.25
C ILE A 135 -19.11 8.65 24.75
N TYR A 136 -19.50 9.78 24.15
CA TYR A 136 -19.78 9.85 22.72
C TYR A 136 -18.53 9.58 21.88
N ALA A 137 -17.35 10.07 22.30
CA ALA A 137 -16.09 9.80 21.63
C ALA A 137 -15.76 8.30 21.63
N LEU A 138 -15.94 7.61 22.76
CA LEU A 138 -15.77 6.15 22.85
C LEU A 138 -16.67 5.42 21.85
N TYR A 139 -17.99 5.70 21.85
CA TYR A 139 -18.91 5.03 20.95
C TYR A 139 -18.61 5.34 19.48
N TYR A 140 -18.34 6.59 19.16
CA TYR A 140 -17.98 7.02 17.81
C TYR A 140 -16.72 6.30 17.31
N TRP A 141 -15.69 6.25 18.16
CA TRP A 141 -14.40 5.62 17.86
C TRP A 141 -14.53 4.12 17.67
N CYS A 142 -15.21 3.44 18.59
CA CYS A 142 -15.46 2.01 18.49
C CYS A 142 -16.31 1.68 17.26
N PHE A 143 -17.36 2.47 16.99
CA PHE A 143 -18.17 2.31 15.79
C PHE A 143 -17.33 2.49 14.51
N HIS A 144 -16.42 3.47 14.48
CA HIS A 144 -15.49 3.65 13.37
C HIS A 144 -14.69 2.40 13.09
N TYR A 145 -13.89 1.94 14.05
CA TYR A 145 -12.99 0.82 13.82
C TYR A 145 -13.72 -0.51 13.65
N PHE A 146 -14.85 -0.71 14.34
CA PHE A 146 -15.72 -1.85 14.09
C PHE A 146 -16.23 -1.85 12.65
N LYS A 147 -16.76 -0.72 12.16
CA LYS A 147 -17.20 -0.57 10.77
C LYS A 147 -16.06 -0.89 9.79
N ARG A 148 -14.85 -0.38 10.02
CA ARG A 148 -13.67 -0.65 9.16
C ARG A 148 -13.29 -2.13 9.13
N ILE A 149 -13.38 -2.82 10.27
CA ILE A 149 -13.16 -4.27 10.35
C ILE A 149 -14.24 -5.03 9.57
N MET A 150 -15.51 -4.69 9.77
CA MET A 150 -16.63 -5.31 9.05
C MET A 150 -16.54 -5.06 7.54
N GLU A 151 -16.21 -3.83 7.12
CA GLU A 151 -15.98 -3.51 5.70
C GLU A 151 -14.85 -4.36 5.11
N THR A 152 -13.78 -4.61 5.85
CA THR A 152 -12.65 -5.43 5.42
C THR A 152 -13.06 -6.86 5.08
N PHE A 153 -13.95 -7.46 5.87
CA PHE A 153 -14.41 -8.83 5.66
C PHE A 153 -15.55 -8.93 4.64
N PHE A 154 -16.52 -8.01 4.70
CA PHE A 154 -17.80 -8.17 4.00
C PHE A 154 -18.00 -7.23 2.79
N VAL A 155 -17.23 -6.14 2.70
CA VAL A 155 -17.40 -5.11 1.65
C VAL A 155 -16.20 -5.07 0.70
N HIS A 156 -14.98 -4.99 1.20
CA HIS A 156 -13.80 -4.75 0.38
C HIS A 156 -13.48 -5.92 -0.57
N ARG A 157 -13.25 -5.58 -1.84
CA ARG A 157 -12.70 -6.46 -2.88
C ARG A 157 -11.30 -5.98 -3.26
N PHE A 158 -10.26 -6.64 -2.76
CA PHE A 158 -8.87 -6.24 -2.98
C PHE A 158 -8.38 -6.65 -4.38
N SER A 159 -7.56 -5.80 -5.01
CA SER A 159 -6.97 -6.08 -6.34
C SER A 159 -5.73 -6.95 -6.27
N HIS A 160 -5.00 -6.90 -5.16
CA HIS A 160 -3.86 -7.75 -4.89
C HIS A 160 -4.26 -8.76 -3.83
N ALA A 161 -3.79 -10.00 -3.96
CA ALA A 161 -4.09 -11.06 -2.99
C ALA A 161 -3.37 -10.83 -1.66
N THR A 162 -2.12 -10.37 -1.71
CA THR A 162 -1.23 -10.30 -0.54
C THR A 162 -0.42 -9.02 -0.43
N SER A 163 0.05 -8.76 0.79
CA SER A 163 0.99 -7.70 1.14
C SER A 163 2.17 -8.30 1.93
N PRO A 164 3.38 -7.72 1.84
CA PRO A 164 4.49 -8.06 2.72
C PRO A 164 4.10 -7.94 4.21
N LEU A 165 4.55 -8.91 5.02
CA LEU A 165 4.28 -8.95 6.46
C LEU A 165 4.79 -7.71 7.20
N SER A 166 5.92 -7.14 6.78
CA SER A 166 6.47 -5.90 7.35
C SER A 166 5.49 -4.71 7.28
N ASN A 167 4.59 -4.68 6.29
CA ASN A 167 3.55 -3.65 6.20
C ASN A 167 2.53 -3.77 7.34
N VAL A 168 2.26 -4.98 7.84
CA VAL A 168 1.37 -5.18 9.00
C VAL A 168 1.95 -4.45 10.20
N PHE A 169 3.20 -4.70 10.55
CA PHE A 169 3.84 -4.06 11.70
C PHE A 169 3.91 -2.54 11.56
N ARG A 170 4.27 -2.03 10.37
CA ARG A 170 4.28 -0.58 10.12
C ARG A 170 2.91 0.04 10.29
N ASN A 171 1.87 -0.59 9.73
CA ASN A 171 0.52 -0.07 9.81
C ASN A 171 -0.03 -0.16 11.23
N CYS A 172 0.15 -1.28 11.93
CA CYS A 172 -0.20 -1.40 13.33
C CYS A 172 0.52 -0.35 14.18
N ALA A 173 1.83 -0.17 14.02
CA ALA A 173 2.56 0.87 14.75
C ALA A 173 1.96 2.26 14.54
N TYR A 174 1.64 2.64 13.30
CA TYR A 174 0.99 3.92 13.00
C TYR A 174 -0.40 4.03 13.67
N TYR A 175 -1.31 3.09 13.38
CA TYR A 175 -2.70 3.16 13.84
C TYR A 175 -2.82 3.03 15.36
N TRP A 176 -2.08 2.11 15.97
CA TRP A 176 -2.16 1.84 17.40
C TRP A 176 -1.55 2.98 18.22
N THR A 177 -0.46 3.59 17.72
CA THR A 177 0.16 4.74 18.38
C THR A 177 -0.77 5.95 18.33
N PHE A 178 -1.28 6.32 17.14
CA PHE A 178 -2.22 7.45 17.04
C PHE A 178 -3.51 7.18 17.81
N GLY A 179 -4.02 5.93 17.78
CA GLY A 179 -5.20 5.56 18.53
C GLY A 179 -5.01 5.68 20.04
N SER A 180 -3.87 5.23 20.55
CA SER A 180 -3.52 5.39 21.97
C SER A 180 -3.29 6.86 22.34
N TYR A 181 -2.63 7.62 21.45
CA TYR A 181 -2.37 9.04 21.67
C TYR A 181 -3.66 9.84 21.77
N ILE A 182 -4.61 9.65 20.86
CA ILE A 182 -5.92 10.32 20.94
C ILE A 182 -6.70 9.84 22.16
N ALA A 183 -6.74 8.53 22.40
CA ALA A 183 -7.45 7.96 23.54
C ALA A 183 -6.93 8.51 24.89
N TYR A 184 -5.61 8.68 25.01
CA TYR A 184 -4.99 9.25 26.20
C TYR A 184 -5.45 10.69 26.46
N TYR A 185 -5.42 11.56 25.45
CA TYR A 185 -5.78 12.98 25.64
C TYR A 185 -7.29 13.18 25.82
N VAL A 186 -8.12 12.46 25.07
CA VAL A 186 -9.58 12.62 25.16
C VAL A 186 -10.11 12.04 26.48
N ASN A 187 -9.54 10.95 26.98
CA ASN A 187 -10.00 10.31 28.22
C ASN A 187 -9.20 10.74 29.47
N HIS A 188 -8.36 11.77 29.33
CA HIS A 188 -7.49 12.27 30.40
C HIS A 188 -8.30 12.85 31.57
N PRO A 189 -7.86 12.70 32.83
CA PRO A 189 -8.55 13.30 33.98
C PRO A 189 -8.67 14.82 33.95
N LEU A 190 -7.73 15.49 33.27
CA LEU A 190 -7.73 16.96 33.09
C LEU A 190 -8.40 17.41 31.78
N TYR A 191 -9.13 16.53 31.10
CA TYR A 191 -9.80 16.86 29.86
C TYR A 191 -10.94 17.86 30.09
N THR A 192 -10.92 18.98 29.38
CA THR A 192 -11.98 20.00 29.44
C THR A 192 -12.93 19.85 28.25
N PRO A 193 -14.22 19.53 28.45
CA PRO A 193 -15.16 19.33 27.37
C PRO A 193 -15.56 20.66 26.71
N VAL A 194 -15.96 20.57 25.44
CA VAL A 194 -16.63 21.66 24.72
C VAL A 194 -18.08 21.82 25.18
N SER A 195 -18.77 22.85 24.67
CA SER A 195 -20.20 23.03 24.90
C SER A 195 -21.03 21.87 24.34
N ASP A 196 -22.18 21.58 24.96
CA ASP A 196 -23.09 20.51 24.53
C ASP A 196 -23.52 20.66 23.07
N LEU A 197 -23.81 21.89 22.63
CA LEU A 197 -24.16 22.17 21.24
C LEU A 197 -23.00 21.85 20.27
N GLN A 198 -21.77 22.26 20.59
CA GLN A 198 -20.60 22.00 19.75
C GLN A 198 -20.30 20.50 19.66
N MET A 199 -20.39 19.78 20.79
CA MET A 199 -20.25 18.33 20.85
C MET A 199 -21.24 17.64 19.91
N LYS A 200 -22.53 17.99 19.99
CA LYS A 200 -23.59 17.39 19.17
C LYS A 200 -23.41 17.70 17.69
N ILE A 201 -23.04 18.92 17.33
CA ILE A 201 -22.75 19.30 15.94
C ILE A 201 -21.56 18.50 15.41
N GLY A 202 -20.46 18.42 16.16
CA GLY A 202 -19.25 17.73 15.73
C GLY A 202 -19.47 16.23 15.52
N PHE A 203 -20.08 15.53 16.48
CA PHE A 203 -20.39 14.11 16.34
C PHE A 203 -21.47 13.84 15.30
N GLY A 204 -22.50 14.70 15.20
CA GLY A 204 -23.55 14.58 14.19
C GLY A 204 -23.00 14.69 12.77
N PHE A 205 -22.21 15.72 12.51
CA PHE A 205 -21.50 15.90 11.24
C PHE A 205 -20.54 14.74 10.95
N GLY A 206 -19.77 14.32 11.97
CA GLY A 206 -18.84 13.21 11.87
C GLY A 206 -19.53 11.90 11.47
N LEU A 207 -20.66 11.59 12.11
CA LEU A 207 -21.43 10.36 11.87
C LEU A 207 -22.02 10.34 10.45
N VAL A 208 -22.54 11.46 9.97
CA VAL A 208 -23.01 11.58 8.57
C VAL A 208 -21.88 11.29 7.59
N CYS A 209 -20.70 11.87 7.82
CA CYS A 209 -19.52 11.62 6.98
C CYS A 209 -19.05 10.15 7.04
N GLN A 210 -19.17 9.51 8.20
CA GLN A 210 -18.80 8.11 8.39
C GLN A 210 -19.73 7.14 7.65
N LEU A 211 -21.03 7.44 7.63
CA LEU A 211 -22.02 6.73 6.81
C LEU A 211 -21.78 6.99 5.31
N ALA A 212 -21.47 8.23 4.93
CA ALA A 212 -21.09 8.57 3.57
C ALA A 212 -19.83 7.82 3.10
N ASN A 213 -18.84 7.66 3.98
CA ASN A 213 -17.64 6.86 3.73
C ASN A 213 -17.97 5.38 3.48
N PHE A 214 -18.88 4.79 4.28
CA PHE A 214 -19.38 3.42 4.04
C PHE A 214 -20.06 3.29 2.68
N TYR A 215 -20.91 4.26 2.33
CA TYR A 215 -21.56 4.29 1.03
C TYR A 215 -20.54 4.40 -0.13
N CYS A 216 -19.49 5.19 0.03
CA CYS A 216 -18.37 5.23 -0.92
C CYS A 216 -17.69 3.85 -1.07
N HIS A 217 -17.49 3.10 0.01
CA HIS A 217 -16.91 1.76 -0.06
C HIS A 217 -17.82 0.76 -0.78
N ILE A 218 -19.15 0.87 -0.64
CA ILE A 218 -20.10 0.06 -1.42
C ILE A 218 -19.96 0.36 -2.91
N ILE A 219 -19.92 1.65 -3.29
CA ILE A 219 -19.72 2.05 -4.70
C ILE A 219 -18.40 1.46 -5.23
N LEU A 220 -17.30 1.57 -4.47
CA LEU A 220 -15.99 1.06 -4.87
C LEU A 220 -15.96 -0.48 -4.99
N LYS A 221 -16.69 -1.20 -4.13
CA LYS A 221 -16.85 -2.67 -4.23
C LYS A 221 -17.49 -3.06 -5.57
N ASN A 222 -18.50 -2.31 -6.01
CA ASN A 222 -19.29 -2.61 -7.20
C ASN A 222 -18.52 -2.36 -8.52
N LEU A 223 -17.36 -1.69 -8.47
CA LEU A 223 -16.47 -1.53 -9.62
C LEU A 223 -15.69 -2.80 -9.99
N ARG A 224 -15.75 -3.84 -9.15
CA ARG A 224 -15.07 -5.12 -9.37
C ARG A 224 -16.07 -6.25 -9.33
N SER A 225 -15.90 -7.24 -10.18
CA SER A 225 -16.71 -8.46 -10.17
C SER A 225 -16.50 -9.25 -8.86
N PRO A 226 -17.44 -10.14 -8.47
CA PRO A 226 -17.32 -10.96 -7.26
C PRO A 226 -16.03 -11.80 -7.20
N ASP A 227 -15.53 -12.21 -8.35
CA ASP A 227 -14.29 -12.99 -8.49
C ASP A 227 -13.01 -12.14 -8.46
N GLY A 228 -13.15 -10.82 -8.25
CA GLY A 228 -12.03 -9.87 -8.26
C GLY A 228 -11.52 -9.52 -9.66
N SER A 229 -12.14 -10.04 -10.72
CA SER A 229 -11.84 -9.62 -12.09
C SER A 229 -12.50 -8.28 -12.40
N GLY A 230 -11.91 -7.56 -13.36
CA GLY A 230 -12.32 -6.20 -13.71
C GLY A 230 -11.10 -5.31 -13.74
N GLY A 231 -10.81 -4.77 -14.93
CA GLY A 231 -9.83 -3.70 -15.06
C GLY A 231 -10.21 -2.50 -14.20
N TYR A 232 -9.31 -1.51 -14.13
CA TYR A 232 -9.63 -0.23 -13.51
C TYR A 232 -10.87 0.38 -14.18
N GLN A 233 -11.78 0.91 -13.36
CA GLN A 233 -13.00 1.61 -13.79
C GLN A 233 -13.04 2.99 -13.14
N ILE A 234 -13.75 3.95 -13.78
CA ILE A 234 -13.98 5.28 -13.21
C ILE A 234 -15.17 5.21 -12.24
N PRO A 235 -14.98 5.51 -10.93
CA PRO A 235 -16.09 5.59 -10.00
C PRO A 235 -17.09 6.68 -10.42
N ARG A 236 -18.38 6.37 -10.36
CA ARG A 236 -19.48 7.31 -10.66
C ARG A 236 -20.55 7.22 -9.57
N GLY A 237 -21.30 8.30 -9.38
CA GLY A 237 -22.35 8.41 -8.36
C GLY A 237 -21.87 9.09 -7.07
N PHE A 238 -22.81 9.70 -6.35
CA PHE A 238 -22.54 10.42 -5.09
C PHE A 238 -21.40 11.46 -5.24
N LEU A 239 -20.58 11.64 -4.21
CA LEU A 239 -19.41 12.51 -4.21
C LEU A 239 -18.36 12.13 -5.27
N PHE A 240 -18.35 10.89 -5.81
CA PHE A 240 -17.42 10.54 -6.89
C PHE A 240 -17.69 11.34 -8.16
N ASN A 241 -18.86 11.97 -8.33
CA ASN A 241 -19.10 12.88 -9.45
C ASN A 241 -18.31 14.19 -9.35
N ILE A 242 -17.92 14.59 -8.14
CA ILE A 242 -17.28 15.87 -7.84
C ILE A 242 -15.78 15.68 -7.53
N VAL A 243 -15.46 14.66 -6.72
CA VAL A 243 -14.09 14.34 -6.28
C VAL A 243 -13.64 12.96 -6.75
N THR A 244 -12.34 12.80 -6.93
CA THR A 244 -11.74 11.53 -7.37
C THR A 244 -11.75 10.48 -6.28
N CYS A 245 -11.44 10.89 -5.05
CA CYS A 245 -11.31 10.01 -3.89
C CYS A 245 -12.36 10.35 -2.81
N ALA A 246 -13.64 10.22 -3.15
CA ALA A 246 -14.75 10.54 -2.23
C ALA A 246 -14.69 9.81 -0.88
N ASN A 247 -14.20 8.57 -0.87
CA ASN A 247 -14.00 7.80 0.36
C ASN A 247 -12.98 8.48 1.29
N TYR A 248 -11.89 9.03 0.75
CA TYR A 248 -10.91 9.77 1.57
C TYR A 248 -11.44 11.14 2.00
N THR A 249 -12.19 11.84 1.14
CA THR A 249 -12.86 13.10 1.48
C THR A 249 -13.77 12.94 2.70
N THR A 250 -14.65 11.94 2.65
CA THR A 250 -15.59 11.63 3.73
C THR A 250 -14.87 11.14 4.98
N GLU A 251 -13.76 10.39 4.83
CA GLU A 251 -12.89 9.99 5.94
C GLU A 251 -12.26 11.21 6.65
N ILE A 252 -11.76 12.20 5.90
CA ILE A 252 -11.20 13.42 6.48
C ILE A 252 -12.27 14.21 7.23
N TYR A 253 -13.44 14.40 6.61
CA TYR A 253 -14.52 15.17 7.24
C TYR A 253 -15.12 14.48 8.47
N GLN A 254 -15.19 13.15 8.52
CA GLN A 254 -15.62 12.47 9.75
C GLN A 254 -14.63 12.74 10.91
N TRP A 255 -13.32 12.80 10.64
CA TRP A 255 -12.31 13.07 11.66
C TRP A 255 -12.26 14.55 12.03
N LEU A 256 -12.59 15.45 11.10
CA LEU A 256 -12.85 16.85 11.41
C LEU A 256 -14.03 17.00 12.37
N GLY A 257 -15.14 16.29 12.13
CA GLY A 257 -16.30 16.28 13.04
C GLY A 257 -15.95 15.78 14.44
N PHE A 258 -15.22 14.65 14.53
CA PHE A 258 -14.70 14.14 15.79
C PHE A 258 -13.85 15.18 16.54
N ASN A 259 -13.00 15.93 15.83
CA ASN A 259 -12.14 16.95 16.43
C ASN A 259 -12.89 18.23 16.82
N ILE A 260 -13.95 18.61 16.09
CA ILE A 260 -14.86 19.68 16.52
C ILE A 260 -15.51 19.32 17.86
N ALA A 261 -15.91 18.05 18.03
CA ALA A 261 -16.57 17.58 19.24
C ALA A 261 -15.61 17.35 20.43
N THR A 262 -14.35 16.98 20.18
CA THR A 262 -13.39 16.59 21.23
C THR A 262 -12.32 17.64 21.53
N GLN A 263 -12.03 18.58 20.62
CA GLN A 263 -11.06 19.66 20.83
C GLN A 263 -9.74 19.22 21.50
N SER A 264 -9.14 18.11 21.03
CA SER A 264 -7.85 17.64 21.54
C SER A 264 -6.73 17.96 20.55
N VAL A 265 -5.60 18.46 21.07
CA VAL A 265 -4.39 18.68 20.25
C VAL A 265 -3.96 17.38 19.56
N ALA A 266 -4.03 16.26 20.28
CA ALA A 266 -3.72 14.94 19.73
C ALA A 266 -4.58 14.58 18.51
N GLY A 267 -5.88 14.86 18.58
CA GLY A 267 -6.80 14.60 17.47
C GLY A 267 -6.55 15.50 16.26
N TYR A 268 -6.22 16.79 16.47
CA TYR A 268 -5.89 17.70 15.37
C TYR A 268 -4.56 17.37 14.70
N VAL A 269 -3.54 16.97 15.48
CA VAL A 269 -2.28 16.47 14.93
C VAL A 269 -2.53 15.24 14.05
N PHE A 270 -3.32 14.28 14.53
CA PHE A 270 -3.72 13.14 13.73
C PHE A 270 -4.48 13.55 12.46
N LEU A 271 -5.42 14.49 12.54
CA LEU A 271 -6.19 14.95 11.39
C LEU A 271 -5.27 15.51 10.29
N VAL A 272 -4.28 16.34 10.65
CA VAL A 272 -3.31 16.89 9.70
C VAL A 272 -2.45 15.80 9.07
N VAL A 273 -1.93 14.87 9.87
CA VAL A 273 -1.09 13.76 9.40
C VAL A 273 -1.89 12.84 8.47
N ALA A 274 -3.08 12.40 8.90
CA ALA A 274 -3.95 11.53 8.13
C ALA A 274 -4.40 12.18 6.82
N THR A 275 -4.75 13.47 6.85
CA THR A 275 -5.11 14.25 5.65
C THR A 275 -3.95 14.31 4.67
N SER A 276 -2.73 14.54 5.15
CA SER A 276 -1.52 14.61 4.31
C SER A 276 -1.23 13.28 3.61
N ILE A 277 -1.30 12.17 4.35
CA ILE A 277 -1.09 10.82 3.82
C ILE A 277 -2.15 10.48 2.76
N MET A 278 -3.43 10.68 3.09
CA MET A 278 -4.53 10.40 2.16
C MET A 278 -4.50 11.28 0.92
N THR A 279 -4.09 12.54 1.05
CA THR A 279 -3.91 13.46 -0.09
C THR A 279 -2.84 12.96 -1.04
N ASN A 280 -1.70 12.50 -0.53
CA ASN A 280 -0.65 11.92 -1.36
C ASN A 280 -1.13 10.67 -2.14
N TRP A 281 -1.90 9.80 -1.48
CA TRP A 281 -2.52 8.64 -2.13
C TRP A 281 -3.57 9.04 -3.16
N ALA A 282 -4.39 10.05 -2.86
CA ALA A 282 -5.42 10.55 -3.76
C ALA A 282 -4.82 11.15 -5.03
N LEU A 283 -3.76 11.96 -4.90
CA LEU A 283 -3.03 12.53 -6.02
C LEU A 283 -2.41 11.45 -6.91
N ALA A 284 -1.81 10.41 -6.31
CA ALA A 284 -1.28 9.28 -7.07
C ALA A 284 -2.38 8.53 -7.84
N LYS A 285 -3.51 8.27 -7.18
CA LYS A 285 -4.68 7.61 -7.80
C LYS A 285 -5.28 8.46 -8.92
N HIS A 286 -5.42 9.77 -8.72
CA HIS A 286 -5.94 10.71 -9.72
C HIS A 286 -5.06 10.75 -10.98
N ARG A 287 -3.73 10.87 -10.80
CA ARG A 287 -2.78 10.82 -11.92
C ARG A 287 -2.85 9.49 -12.68
N HIS A 288 -2.98 8.37 -11.96
CA HIS A 288 -3.11 7.06 -12.59
C HIS A 288 -4.39 6.94 -13.42
N LEU A 289 -5.53 7.38 -12.89
CA LEU A 289 -6.81 7.35 -13.61
C LEU A 289 -6.79 8.26 -14.85
N LYS A 290 -6.24 9.48 -14.76
CA LYS A 290 -6.09 10.37 -15.93
C LYS A 290 -5.22 9.76 -17.03
N LYS A 291 -4.18 9.01 -16.66
CA LYS A 291 -3.32 8.33 -17.63
C LYS A 291 -4.01 7.12 -18.27
N LEU A 292 -4.80 6.38 -17.51
CA LEU A 292 -5.50 5.21 -18.02
C LEU A 292 -6.68 5.61 -18.93
N PHE A 293 -7.34 6.71 -18.59
CA PHE A 293 -8.52 7.24 -19.25
C PHE A 293 -8.19 8.59 -19.91
N ASP A 294 -7.29 8.57 -20.88
CA ASP A 294 -6.75 9.76 -21.55
C ASP A 294 -7.62 10.27 -22.72
N GLY A 295 -8.63 9.49 -23.14
CA GLY A 295 -9.48 9.83 -24.28
C GLY A 295 -8.87 9.49 -25.64
N LYS A 296 -7.72 8.81 -25.69
CA LYS A 296 -7.04 8.44 -26.94
C LYS A 296 -7.33 6.99 -27.31
N GLU A 297 -7.20 6.66 -28.60
CA GLU A 297 -7.34 5.27 -29.10
C GLU A 297 -8.70 4.61 -28.72
N GLY A 298 -9.78 5.40 -28.71
CA GLY A 298 -11.12 4.92 -28.34
C GLY A 298 -11.34 4.70 -26.83
N ARG A 299 -10.36 5.05 -25.97
CA ARG A 299 -10.51 4.97 -24.51
C ARG A 299 -11.39 6.09 -23.98
N PRO A 300 -12.17 5.88 -22.91
CA PRO A 300 -12.95 6.95 -22.31
C PRO A 300 -12.03 7.99 -21.66
N LYS A 301 -12.45 9.27 -21.68
CA LYS A 301 -11.71 10.38 -21.06
C LYS A 301 -12.12 10.54 -19.58
N TYR A 302 -11.13 10.71 -18.70
CA TYR A 302 -11.38 10.98 -17.30
C TYR A 302 -12.06 12.36 -17.13
N PRO A 303 -13.18 12.45 -16.38
CA PRO A 303 -13.88 13.71 -16.17
C PRO A 303 -13.07 14.71 -15.33
N HIS A 304 -13.33 16.00 -15.52
CA HIS A 304 -12.71 17.04 -14.70
C HIS A 304 -13.32 16.99 -13.28
N ARG A 305 -12.49 16.65 -12.29
CA ARG A 305 -12.89 16.48 -10.89
C ARG A 305 -11.79 17.00 -9.98
N TRP A 306 -12.18 17.47 -8.81
CA TRP A 306 -11.27 17.70 -7.70
C TRP A 306 -10.66 16.36 -7.25
N VAL A 307 -9.51 16.39 -6.59
CA VAL A 307 -8.82 15.21 -6.11
C VAL A 307 -9.49 14.67 -4.84
N ILE A 308 -9.64 15.54 -3.83
CA ILE A 308 -10.09 15.13 -2.48
C ILE A 308 -10.80 16.23 -1.68
N LEU A 309 -10.48 17.52 -1.83
CA LEU A 309 -11.03 18.60 -0.99
C LEU A 309 -11.47 19.81 -1.85
N PRO A 310 -12.70 19.84 -2.38
CA PRO A 310 -13.22 21.00 -3.07
C PRO A 310 -13.35 22.20 -2.12
N PRO A 311 -13.08 23.45 -2.56
CA PRO A 311 -12.59 23.88 -3.87
C PRO A 311 -11.05 24.00 -3.95
N PHE A 312 -10.30 23.35 -3.06
CA PHE A 312 -8.86 23.54 -2.94
C PHE A 312 -8.03 22.49 -3.70
N LEU A 313 -8.47 21.22 -3.71
CA LEU A 313 -7.68 20.10 -4.22
C LEU A 313 -8.48 19.00 -4.91
#